data_AF-A0A520BSX4-F1
#
_entry.id   AF-A0A520BSX4-F1
#
_cell.length_a   1.000
_cell.length_b   1.000
_cell.length_c   1.000
_cell.angle_alpha   90.00
_cell.angle_beta   90.00
_cell.angle_gamma   90.00
#
_symmetry.space_group_name_H-M   'P 1'
#
loop_
_entity.id
_entity.type
_entity.pdbx_description
1 polymer ?
#
loop_
_entity_poly.entity_id
_entity_poly.type
_entity_poly.pdbx_seq_one_letter_code
_entity_poly.pdbx_strand_id
1 'polypeptide(L)'
;MTIDVLEELNKKGFVDETIDPTLDLFEEIEKLKKEKNAVILAHYYQEPDIQDIADYIGDSLGLSQEAAKTDAAVIVFAGVHFMAETAKILSPNKTVLLPDLKAGCSLADSCPPHLFKKFKEKHPEHLVITYVNCTAELKALSDIVCTSTNAVQIVESLPKDQKIIFGPDKNLGAWVAKKTGRDLVLWNGACMVHEIFSREKITKLKERHPKAQFIAHPECEEAVLAMADYIGSTTGLLKYAINSDAEEFIVATESGIIHQMEKACPTKTFIPAPPNNSCACNDCPYMKRNTLEKLYLCLKNGLPEVTVPENIIVAARKPIERMLEISASLGL
;
A
#
# COMPACT_ATOMS: atom_id res chain seq x y z
N MET A 1 -18.09 21.58 -16.38
CA MET A 1 -16.84 20.93 -16.85
C MET A 1 -16.67 21.27 -18.32
N THR A 2 -15.56 21.91 -18.69
CA THR A 2 -15.24 22.15 -20.10
C THR A 2 -14.77 20.83 -20.74
N ILE A 3 -14.97 20.67 -22.05
CA ILE A 3 -14.54 19.49 -22.81
C ILE A 3 -13.02 19.28 -22.65
N ASP A 4 -12.26 20.38 -22.57
CA ASP A 4 -10.80 20.37 -22.41
C ASP A 4 -10.32 19.68 -21.12
N VAL A 5 -11.02 19.86 -19.99
CA VAL A 5 -10.62 19.25 -18.70
C VAL A 5 -10.73 17.73 -18.73
N LEU A 6 -11.73 17.18 -19.42
CA LEU A 6 -11.92 15.73 -19.54
C LEU A 6 -10.90 15.11 -20.50
N GLU A 7 -10.59 15.78 -21.62
CA GLU A 7 -9.53 15.32 -22.54
C GLU A 7 -8.14 15.36 -21.88
N GLU A 8 -7.85 16.40 -21.12
CA GLU A 8 -6.60 16.49 -20.37
C GLU A 8 -6.51 15.46 -19.25
N LEU A 9 -7.60 15.22 -18.50
CA LEU A 9 -7.66 14.17 -17.47
C LEU A 9 -7.35 12.79 -18.09
N ASN A 10 -7.94 12.48 -19.24
CA ASN A 10 -7.71 11.21 -19.95
C ASN A 10 -6.25 11.05 -20.41
N LYS A 11 -5.60 12.16 -20.79
CA LYS A 11 -4.21 12.14 -21.27
C LYS A 11 -3.20 12.13 -20.13
N LYS A 12 -3.39 12.99 -19.12
CA LYS A 12 -2.43 13.23 -18.02
C LYS A 12 -2.67 12.31 -16.84
N GLY A 13 -3.93 11.99 -16.54
CA GLY A 13 -4.37 11.21 -15.38
C GLY A 13 -4.72 12.04 -14.15
N PHE A 14 -4.55 13.35 -14.20
CA PHE A 14 -4.78 14.29 -13.10
C PHE A 14 -5.26 15.64 -13.65
N VAL A 15 -5.83 16.47 -12.78
CA VAL A 15 -6.24 17.83 -13.12
C VAL A 15 -5.02 18.74 -13.13
N ASP A 16 -4.74 19.40 -14.25
CA ASP A 16 -3.58 20.27 -14.45
C ASP A 16 -4.02 21.72 -14.64
N GLU A 17 -4.37 22.36 -13.52
CA GLU A 17 -4.72 23.78 -13.46
C GLU A 17 -3.57 24.58 -12.85
N THR A 18 -3.41 25.82 -13.30
CA THR A 18 -2.46 26.75 -12.64
C THR A 18 -2.96 27.11 -11.25
N ILE A 19 -2.09 26.94 -10.26
CA ILE A 19 -2.33 27.33 -8.87
C ILE A 19 -1.66 28.69 -8.65
N ASP A 20 -2.36 29.60 -7.97
CA ASP A 20 -1.77 30.86 -7.53
C ASP A 20 -0.66 30.56 -6.51
N PRO A 21 0.61 30.93 -6.79
CA PRO A 21 1.74 30.60 -5.93
C PRO A 21 1.70 31.29 -4.56
N THR A 22 0.78 32.22 -4.33
CA THR A 22 0.57 32.89 -3.04
C THR A 22 -0.42 32.16 -2.12
N LEU A 23 -1.10 31.13 -2.63
CA LEU A 23 -2.04 30.34 -1.82
C LEU A 23 -1.31 29.42 -0.84
N ASP A 24 -1.80 29.39 0.40
CA ASP A 24 -1.46 28.33 1.33
C ASP A 24 -2.31 27.09 1.02
N LEU A 25 -1.66 26.07 0.45
CA LEU A 25 -2.33 24.84 0.08
C LEU A 25 -2.83 24.04 1.29
N PHE A 26 -2.15 24.10 2.44
CA PHE A 26 -2.62 23.40 3.64
C PHE A 26 -3.93 23.99 4.14
N GLU A 27 -4.01 25.32 4.23
CA GLU A 27 -5.23 26.02 4.66
C GLU A 27 -6.40 25.79 3.69
N GLU A 28 -6.16 25.88 2.39
CA GLU A 28 -7.21 25.68 1.39
C GLU A 28 -7.67 24.20 1.32
N ILE A 29 -6.78 23.23 1.51
CA ILE A 29 -7.16 21.82 1.62
C ILE A 29 -8.04 21.58 2.85
N GLU A 30 -7.67 22.12 4.02
CA GLU A 30 -8.48 22.02 5.25
C GLU A 30 -9.89 22.60 5.07
N LYS A 31 -9.97 23.75 4.40
CA LYS A 31 -11.25 24.38 4.07
C LYS A 31 -12.09 23.51 3.13
N LEU A 32 -11.49 23.01 2.04
CA LEU A 32 -12.18 22.16 1.07
C LEU A 32 -12.64 20.82 1.68
N LYS A 33 -11.86 20.24 2.61
CA LYS A 33 -12.28 19.04 3.36
C LYS A 33 -13.61 19.27 4.07
N LYS A 34 -13.75 20.39 4.78
CA LYS A 34 -14.97 20.76 5.51
C LYS A 34 -16.13 21.05 4.56
N GLU A 35 -15.90 21.85 3.52
CA GLU A 35 -16.92 22.22 2.54
C GLU A 35 -17.52 21.00 1.82
N LYS A 36 -16.70 19.99 1.52
CA LYS A 36 -17.10 18.81 0.76
C LYS A 36 -17.45 17.60 1.61
N ASN A 37 -17.37 17.72 2.94
CA ASN A 37 -17.44 16.57 3.85
C ASN A 37 -16.51 15.44 3.38
N ALA A 38 -15.23 15.79 3.18
CA ALA A 38 -14.22 14.91 2.64
C ALA A 38 -13.24 14.46 3.72
N VAL A 39 -12.76 13.22 3.58
CA VAL A 39 -11.66 12.64 4.35
C VAL A 39 -10.48 12.35 3.43
N ILE A 40 -9.27 12.66 3.86
CA ILE A 40 -8.02 12.31 3.18
C ILE A 40 -7.40 11.10 3.88
N LEU A 41 -7.29 10.01 3.14
CA LEU A 41 -6.64 8.77 3.56
C LEU A 41 -5.29 8.66 2.85
N ALA A 42 -4.19 8.65 3.59
CA ALA A 42 -2.84 8.61 3.02
C ALA A 42 -2.08 7.34 3.40
N HIS A 43 -1.39 6.75 2.41
CA HIS A 43 -0.42 5.70 2.71
C HIS A 43 0.86 6.30 3.30
N TYR A 44 1.53 5.54 4.18
CA TYR A 44 2.84 5.90 4.74
C TYR A 44 3.94 6.23 3.72
N TYR A 45 3.75 5.91 2.45
CA TYR A 45 4.77 6.12 1.40
C TYR A 45 4.58 7.45 0.64
N GLN A 46 3.55 8.22 1.01
CA GLN A 46 3.31 9.55 0.45
C GLN A 46 4.41 10.53 0.89
N GLU A 47 4.47 11.68 0.22
CA GLU A 47 5.34 12.78 0.65
C GLU A 47 4.93 13.31 2.04
N PRO A 48 5.88 13.83 2.85
CA PRO A 48 5.62 14.38 4.19
C PRO A 48 4.42 15.32 4.25
N ASP A 49 4.31 16.27 3.31
CA ASP A 49 3.23 17.25 3.28
C ASP A 49 1.85 16.60 3.13
N ILE A 50 1.74 15.55 2.29
CA ILE A 50 0.51 14.79 2.12
C ILE A 50 0.18 13.98 3.37
N GLN A 51 1.21 13.41 4.02
CA GLN A 51 1.01 12.71 5.27
C GLN A 51 0.50 13.66 6.36
N ASP A 52 1.06 14.86 6.46
CA ASP A 52 0.75 15.82 7.51
C ASP A 52 -0.65 16.45 7.40
N ILE A 53 -1.22 16.52 6.21
CA ILE A 53 -2.59 17.02 5.97
C ILE A 53 -3.67 15.92 6.00
N ALA A 54 -3.26 14.64 6.03
CA ALA A 54 -4.17 13.51 5.99
C ALA A 54 -4.95 13.35 7.31
N ASP A 55 -6.23 12.98 7.21
CA ASP A 55 -7.07 12.70 8.38
C ASP A 55 -6.76 11.32 8.97
N TYR A 56 -6.24 10.41 8.14
CA TYR A 56 -5.69 9.15 8.58
C TYR A 56 -4.50 8.72 7.71
N ILE A 57 -3.45 8.22 8.38
CA ILE A 57 -2.23 7.70 7.78
C ILE A 57 -2.10 6.24 8.18
N GLY A 58 -1.89 5.34 7.22
CA GLY A 58 -1.80 3.92 7.51
C GLY A 58 -1.19 3.05 6.42
N ASP A 59 -1.10 1.76 6.72
CA ASP A 59 -0.85 0.74 5.71
C ASP A 59 -2.15 0.34 5.00
N SER A 60 -2.06 -0.59 4.04
CA SER A 60 -3.21 -1.03 3.26
C SER A 60 -4.37 -1.61 4.10
N LEU A 61 -4.10 -2.22 5.27
CA LEU A 61 -5.16 -2.78 6.12
C LEU A 61 -5.90 -1.66 6.85
N GLY A 62 -5.15 -0.78 7.50
CA GLY A 62 -5.71 0.37 8.22
C GLY A 62 -6.53 1.25 7.29
N LEU A 63 -6.00 1.58 6.11
CA LEU A 63 -6.73 2.39 5.12
C LEU A 63 -8.01 1.71 4.62
N SER A 64 -8.03 0.38 4.49
CA SER A 64 -9.24 -0.36 4.13
C SER A 64 -10.30 -0.29 5.24
N GLN A 65 -9.88 -0.42 6.50
CA GLN A 65 -10.76 -0.29 7.67
C GLN A 65 -11.35 1.13 7.75
N GLU A 66 -10.52 2.18 7.56
CA GLU A 66 -10.99 3.57 7.55
C GLU A 66 -11.98 3.85 6.42
N ALA A 67 -11.68 3.38 5.21
CA ALA A 67 -12.55 3.56 4.06
C ALA A 67 -13.93 2.87 4.25
N ALA A 68 -13.97 1.74 4.96
CA ALA A 68 -15.21 1.05 5.29
C ALA A 68 -16.04 1.77 6.36
N LYS A 69 -15.38 2.35 7.38
CA LYS A 69 -16.06 2.92 8.56
C LYS A 69 -16.44 4.40 8.45
N THR A 70 -15.80 5.16 7.56
CA THR A 70 -15.98 6.63 7.50
C THR A 70 -17.40 7.03 7.10
N ASP A 71 -17.91 8.13 7.66
CA ASP A 71 -19.20 8.75 7.29
C ASP A 71 -19.04 9.94 6.31
N ALA A 72 -17.81 10.25 5.90
CA ALA A 72 -17.53 11.29 4.92
C ALA A 72 -18.22 10.98 3.57
N ALA A 73 -18.68 12.00 2.87
CA ALA A 73 -19.28 11.85 1.54
C ALA A 73 -18.22 11.60 0.45
N VAL A 74 -17.03 12.14 0.66
CA VAL A 74 -15.89 12.06 -0.27
C VAL A 74 -14.69 11.45 0.43
N ILE A 75 -14.05 10.47 -0.20
CA ILE A 75 -12.77 9.91 0.23
C ILE A 75 -11.73 10.33 -0.80
N VAL A 76 -10.72 11.09 -0.39
CA VAL A 76 -9.54 11.37 -1.23
C VAL A 76 -8.43 10.44 -0.80
N PHE A 77 -8.10 9.50 -1.68
CA PHE A 77 -7.17 8.43 -1.38
C PHE A 77 -5.78 8.80 -1.92
N ALA A 78 -4.92 9.32 -1.05
CA ALA A 78 -3.52 9.61 -1.37
C ALA A 78 -2.68 8.33 -1.28
N GLY A 79 -2.74 7.54 -2.35
CA GLY A 79 -2.04 6.27 -2.50
C GLY A 79 -1.94 5.87 -3.96
N VAL A 80 -2.16 4.58 -4.24
CA VAL A 80 -2.14 4.03 -5.60
C VAL A 80 -3.51 3.48 -6.00
N HIS A 81 -3.73 3.29 -7.30
CA HIS A 81 -5.02 3.03 -7.93
C HIS A 81 -5.77 1.87 -7.30
N PHE A 82 -5.13 0.72 -7.08
CA PHE A 82 -5.80 -0.45 -6.49
C PHE A 82 -6.27 -0.20 -5.04
N MET A 83 -5.63 0.71 -4.29
CA MET A 83 -6.05 1.06 -2.94
C MET A 83 -7.31 1.93 -2.98
N ALA A 84 -7.34 2.90 -3.90
CA ALA A 84 -8.54 3.69 -4.17
C ALA A 84 -9.69 2.83 -4.70
N GLU A 85 -9.42 1.84 -5.56
CA GLU A 85 -10.42 0.83 -5.96
C GLU A 85 -10.95 0.06 -4.74
N THR A 86 -10.08 -0.32 -3.81
CA THR A 86 -10.46 -1.01 -2.57
C THR A 86 -11.39 -0.14 -1.73
N ALA A 87 -11.09 1.15 -1.57
CA ALA A 87 -11.96 2.11 -0.92
C ALA A 87 -13.32 2.23 -1.63
N LYS A 88 -13.34 2.29 -2.97
CA LYS A 88 -14.60 2.33 -3.75
C LYS A 88 -15.42 1.05 -3.61
N ILE A 89 -14.79 -0.12 -3.55
CA ILE A 89 -15.47 -1.41 -3.36
C ILE A 89 -16.15 -1.47 -1.97
N LEU A 90 -15.46 -0.98 -0.94
CA LEU A 90 -15.96 -0.94 0.45
C LEU A 90 -17.00 0.17 0.66
N SER A 91 -16.91 1.27 -0.10
CA SER A 91 -17.79 2.44 -0.02
C SER A 91 -18.37 2.79 -1.41
N PRO A 92 -19.22 1.94 -2.01
CA PRO A 92 -19.66 2.08 -3.41
C PRO A 92 -20.45 3.36 -3.67
N ASN A 93 -21.19 3.83 -2.67
CA ASN A 93 -22.07 5.00 -2.77
C ASN A 93 -21.34 6.32 -2.48
N LYS A 94 -20.08 6.28 -2.04
CA LYS A 94 -19.27 7.47 -1.77
C LYS A 94 -18.47 7.84 -3.02
N THR A 95 -18.13 9.12 -3.15
CA THR A 95 -17.17 9.57 -4.14
C THR A 95 -15.77 9.22 -3.65
N VAL A 96 -15.00 8.49 -4.46
CA VAL A 96 -13.61 8.15 -4.15
C VAL A 96 -12.72 8.82 -5.18
N LEU A 97 -11.84 9.70 -4.73
CA LEU A 97 -10.94 10.46 -5.58
C LEU A 97 -9.50 9.97 -5.41
N LEU A 98 -8.72 10.03 -6.49
CA LEU A 98 -7.29 9.72 -6.49
C LEU A 98 -6.57 10.87 -7.20
N PRO A 99 -5.62 11.57 -6.56
CA PRO A 99 -4.99 12.76 -7.14
C PRO A 99 -4.34 12.53 -8.51
N ASP A 100 -3.84 11.33 -8.78
CA ASP A 100 -3.30 10.95 -10.09
C ASP A 100 -3.69 9.50 -10.44
N LEU A 101 -4.53 9.31 -11.46
CA LEU A 101 -4.97 7.99 -11.94
C LEU A 101 -3.83 7.11 -12.45
N LYS A 102 -2.66 7.67 -12.78
CA LYS A 102 -1.47 6.92 -13.17
C LYS A 102 -0.61 6.52 -11.98
N ALA A 103 -1.02 6.79 -10.74
CA ALA A 103 -0.45 6.20 -9.52
C ALA A 103 -0.76 4.69 -9.49
N GLY A 104 -0.13 3.91 -10.36
CA GLY A 104 -0.29 2.46 -10.49
C GLY A 104 0.52 1.66 -9.46
N CYS A 105 0.81 0.41 -9.76
CA CYS A 105 1.68 -0.42 -8.92
C CYS A 105 2.29 -1.55 -9.75
N SER A 106 3.62 -1.60 -9.83
CA SER A 106 4.32 -2.64 -10.60
C SER A 106 3.93 -4.06 -10.20
N LEU A 107 3.65 -4.27 -8.90
CA LEU A 107 3.26 -5.57 -8.38
C LEU A 107 1.85 -5.95 -8.82
N ALA A 108 0.89 -5.02 -8.80
CA ALA A 108 -0.45 -5.26 -9.33
C ALA A 108 -0.41 -5.56 -10.83
N ASP A 109 0.40 -4.82 -11.59
CA ASP A 109 0.57 -4.99 -13.04
C ASP A 109 1.24 -6.33 -13.38
N SER A 110 2.05 -6.88 -12.48
CA SER A 110 2.71 -8.19 -12.64
C SER A 110 1.74 -9.38 -12.62
N CYS A 111 0.47 -9.17 -12.26
CA CYS A 111 -0.53 -10.23 -12.15
C CYS A 111 -1.81 -9.92 -12.96
N PRO A 112 -1.76 -10.00 -14.30
CA PRO A 112 -2.93 -9.76 -15.13
C PRO A 112 -4.05 -10.78 -14.83
N PRO A 113 -5.31 -10.33 -14.58
CA PRO A 113 -6.41 -11.21 -14.17
C PRO A 113 -6.67 -12.38 -15.11
N HIS A 114 -6.57 -12.17 -16.42
CA HIS A 114 -6.78 -13.21 -17.43
C HIS A 114 -5.69 -14.31 -17.41
N LEU A 115 -4.45 -13.98 -17.04
CA LEU A 115 -3.37 -14.97 -16.88
C LEU A 115 -3.49 -15.67 -15.54
N PHE A 116 -3.81 -14.92 -14.48
CA PHE A 116 -4.02 -15.50 -13.16
C PHE A 116 -5.22 -16.46 -13.13
N LYS A 117 -6.29 -16.18 -13.89
CA LYS A 117 -7.40 -17.12 -14.07
C LYS A 117 -6.94 -18.47 -14.64
N LYS A 118 -6.11 -18.45 -15.70
CA LYS A 118 -5.52 -19.67 -16.28
C LYS A 118 -4.60 -20.39 -15.30
N PHE A 119 -3.94 -19.65 -14.42
CA PHE A 119 -3.14 -20.22 -13.35
C PHE A 119 -4.04 -20.92 -12.32
N LYS A 120 -5.08 -20.26 -11.81
CA LYS A 120 -6.10 -20.86 -10.93
C LYS A 120 -6.71 -22.14 -11.52
N GLU A 121 -7.02 -22.16 -12.81
CA GLU A 121 -7.59 -23.32 -13.50
C GLU A 121 -6.68 -24.57 -13.48
N LYS A 122 -5.36 -24.40 -13.35
CA LYS A 122 -4.41 -25.51 -13.19
C LYS A 122 -4.38 -26.08 -11.76
N HIS A 123 -5.02 -25.40 -10.82
CA HIS A 123 -4.99 -25.70 -9.38
C HIS A 123 -6.43 -25.72 -8.81
N PRO A 124 -7.34 -26.58 -9.31
CA PRO A 124 -8.78 -26.49 -9.01
C PRO A 124 -9.16 -26.72 -7.54
N GLU A 125 -8.30 -27.39 -6.76
CA GLU A 125 -8.51 -27.63 -5.33
C GLU A 125 -7.93 -26.54 -4.42
N HIS A 126 -7.32 -25.48 -5.00
CA HIS A 126 -6.64 -24.46 -4.21
C HIS A 126 -7.56 -23.27 -3.93
N LEU A 127 -7.56 -22.85 -2.66
CA LEU A 127 -8.13 -21.56 -2.25
C LEU A 127 -7.17 -20.45 -2.66
N VAL A 128 -7.70 -19.37 -3.22
CA VAL A 128 -6.92 -18.22 -3.68
C VAL A 128 -6.86 -17.15 -2.60
N ILE A 129 -5.66 -16.89 -2.09
CA ILE A 129 -5.35 -15.74 -1.26
C ILE A 129 -4.58 -14.73 -2.11
N THR A 130 -5.11 -13.52 -2.28
CA THR A 130 -4.37 -12.44 -2.93
C THR A 130 -4.00 -11.34 -1.95
N TYR A 131 -2.78 -10.86 -2.05
CA TYR A 131 -2.35 -9.64 -1.41
C TYR A 131 -3.10 -8.46 -2.04
N VAL A 132 -3.52 -7.51 -1.22
CA VAL A 132 -4.36 -6.36 -1.60
C VAL A 132 -3.78 -5.52 -2.74
N ASN A 133 -2.46 -5.61 -2.95
CA ASN A 133 -1.68 -5.01 -4.04
C ASN A 133 -1.95 -5.69 -5.39
N CYS A 134 -3.22 -5.74 -5.79
CA CYS A 134 -3.69 -6.28 -7.06
C CYS A 134 -4.96 -5.55 -7.54
N THR A 135 -5.32 -5.69 -8.81
CA THR A 135 -6.49 -5.00 -9.37
C THR A 135 -7.80 -5.48 -8.75
N ALA A 136 -8.85 -4.65 -8.82
CA ALA A 136 -10.20 -5.04 -8.43
C ALA A 136 -10.68 -6.35 -9.12
N GLU A 137 -10.34 -6.54 -10.40
CA GLU A 137 -10.64 -7.77 -11.12
C GLU A 137 -9.93 -9.00 -10.54
N LEU A 138 -8.68 -8.87 -10.10
CA LEU A 138 -7.97 -9.98 -9.46
C LEU A 138 -8.58 -10.30 -8.10
N LYS A 139 -8.98 -9.27 -7.33
CA LYS A 139 -9.73 -9.47 -6.08
C LYS A 139 -11.02 -10.24 -6.34
N ALA A 140 -11.75 -9.95 -7.42
CA ALA A 140 -12.95 -10.70 -7.81
C ALA A 140 -12.71 -12.20 -8.14
N LEU A 141 -11.47 -12.60 -8.44
CA LEU A 141 -11.08 -14.01 -8.65
C LEU A 141 -10.59 -14.72 -7.38
N SER A 142 -10.50 -13.98 -6.26
CA SER A 142 -9.91 -14.42 -5.01
C SER A 142 -10.96 -14.90 -4.01
N ASP A 143 -10.55 -15.81 -3.13
CA ASP A 143 -11.41 -16.29 -2.04
C ASP A 143 -11.18 -15.44 -0.78
N ILE A 144 -9.96 -14.98 -0.53
CA ILE A 144 -9.59 -14.08 0.58
C ILE A 144 -8.54 -13.06 0.11
N VAL A 145 -8.69 -11.79 0.48
CA VAL A 145 -7.62 -10.79 0.34
C VAL A 145 -6.78 -10.75 1.62
N CYS A 146 -5.50 -10.43 1.52
CA CYS A 146 -4.63 -10.20 2.68
C CYS A 146 -3.79 -8.93 2.50
N THR A 147 -3.09 -8.55 3.57
CA THR A 147 -2.07 -7.50 3.60
C THR A 147 -0.78 -8.05 4.23
N SER A 148 0.34 -7.33 4.14
CA SER A 148 1.55 -7.72 4.87
C SER A 148 1.37 -7.74 6.40
N THR A 149 0.32 -7.10 6.93
CA THR A 149 -0.02 -7.08 8.37
C THR A 149 -0.69 -8.37 8.84
N ASN A 150 -1.50 -9.02 7.99
CA ASN A 150 -2.36 -10.14 8.40
C ASN A 150 -2.20 -11.42 7.56
N ALA A 151 -1.29 -11.45 6.57
CA ALA A 151 -1.15 -12.58 5.64
C ALA A 151 -0.83 -13.92 6.34
N VAL A 152 0.05 -13.89 7.36
CA VAL A 152 0.39 -15.08 8.16
C VAL A 152 -0.85 -15.61 8.86
N GLN A 153 -1.55 -14.73 9.57
CA GLN A 153 -2.73 -15.07 10.36
C GLN A 153 -3.89 -15.57 9.50
N ILE A 154 -4.08 -14.99 8.30
CA ILE A 154 -5.08 -15.46 7.34
C ILE A 154 -4.75 -16.88 6.89
N VAL A 155 -3.50 -17.18 6.53
CA VAL A 155 -3.09 -18.54 6.15
C VAL A 155 -3.25 -19.53 7.30
N GLU A 156 -2.92 -19.13 8.53
CA GLU A 156 -3.08 -19.96 9.73
C GLU A 156 -4.55 -20.19 10.12
N SER A 157 -5.45 -19.30 9.74
CA SER A 157 -6.89 -19.44 10.00
C SER A 157 -7.56 -20.56 9.20
N LEU A 158 -6.90 -21.05 8.13
CA LEU A 158 -7.42 -22.09 7.25
C LEU A 158 -7.03 -23.50 7.72
N PRO A 159 -7.84 -24.53 7.43
CA PRO A 159 -7.49 -25.93 7.71
C PRO A 159 -6.09 -26.30 7.21
N LYS A 160 -5.34 -27.10 7.97
CA LYS A 160 -3.92 -27.40 7.70
C LYS A 160 -3.65 -28.04 6.33
N ASP A 161 -4.62 -28.78 5.82
CA ASP A 161 -4.60 -29.52 4.56
C ASP A 161 -5.13 -28.70 3.37
N GLN A 162 -5.69 -27.51 3.61
CA GLN A 162 -6.15 -26.62 2.54
C GLN A 162 -4.98 -26.23 1.64
N LYS A 163 -5.08 -26.58 0.35
CA LYS A 163 -4.12 -26.12 -0.67
C LYS A 163 -4.39 -24.65 -0.99
N ILE A 164 -3.34 -23.85 -1.14
CA ILE A 164 -3.46 -22.39 -1.26
C ILE A 164 -2.65 -21.90 -2.46
N ILE A 165 -3.28 -21.07 -3.30
CA ILE A 165 -2.58 -20.16 -4.20
C ILE A 165 -2.37 -18.84 -3.46
N PHE A 166 -1.15 -18.31 -3.52
CA PHE A 166 -0.81 -16.99 -2.97
C PHE A 166 -0.22 -16.10 -4.07
N GLY A 167 -0.66 -14.84 -4.14
CA GLY A 167 -0.11 -13.88 -5.07
C GLY A 167 -0.53 -12.44 -4.76
N PRO A 168 -0.15 -11.45 -5.56
CA PRO A 168 0.81 -11.57 -6.65
C PRO A 168 2.28 -11.64 -6.18
N ASP A 169 2.58 -11.33 -4.92
CA ASP A 169 3.97 -11.20 -4.45
C ASP A 169 4.56 -12.54 -3.98
N LYS A 170 5.60 -13.01 -4.69
CA LYS A 170 6.30 -14.26 -4.40
C LYS A 170 7.13 -14.17 -3.12
N ASN A 171 7.66 -12.99 -2.76
CA ASN A 171 8.54 -12.82 -1.61
C ASN A 171 7.71 -12.84 -0.32
N LEU A 172 6.60 -12.09 -0.29
CA LEU A 172 5.63 -12.16 0.78
C LEU A 172 5.08 -13.59 0.92
N GLY A 173 4.70 -14.23 -0.20
CA GLY A 173 4.21 -15.60 -0.20
C GLY A 173 5.23 -16.60 0.36
N ALA A 174 6.50 -16.51 -0.04
CA ALA A 174 7.57 -17.34 0.49
C ALA A 174 7.83 -17.09 1.99
N TRP A 175 7.77 -15.83 2.42
CA TRP A 175 7.89 -15.48 3.84
C TRP A 175 6.72 -16.04 4.67
N VAL A 176 5.49 -15.94 4.17
CA VAL A 176 4.31 -16.53 4.81
C VAL A 176 4.42 -18.06 4.88
N ALA A 177 4.84 -18.71 3.79
CA ALA A 177 5.08 -20.16 3.76
C ALA A 177 6.11 -20.57 4.83
N LYS A 178 7.22 -19.83 4.95
CA LYS A 178 8.26 -20.06 5.96
C LYS A 178 7.75 -19.86 7.39
N LYS A 179 6.93 -18.83 7.63
CA LYS A 179 6.36 -18.53 8.97
C LYS A 179 5.33 -19.55 9.41
N THR A 180 4.46 -19.97 8.50
CA THR A 180 3.32 -20.86 8.80
C THR A 180 3.65 -22.34 8.65
N GLY A 181 4.76 -22.68 7.98
CA GLY A 181 5.12 -24.05 7.60
C GLY A 181 4.20 -24.63 6.52
N ARG A 182 3.42 -23.80 5.82
CA ARG A 182 2.49 -24.21 4.76
C ARG A 182 3.17 -24.22 3.40
N ASP A 183 2.83 -25.20 2.58
CA ASP A 183 3.22 -25.24 1.16
C ASP A 183 2.23 -24.41 0.34
N LEU A 184 2.71 -23.35 -0.30
CA LEU A 184 1.90 -22.38 -1.05
C LEU A 184 2.30 -22.39 -2.52
N VAL A 185 1.31 -22.40 -3.41
CA VAL A 185 1.52 -22.21 -4.84
C VAL A 185 1.60 -20.71 -5.13
N LEU A 186 2.79 -20.20 -5.47
CA LEU A 186 3.04 -18.77 -5.59
C LEU A 186 2.89 -18.26 -7.03
N TRP A 187 2.23 -17.11 -7.20
CA TRP A 187 2.37 -16.30 -8.40
C TRP A 187 3.76 -15.65 -8.43
N ASN A 188 4.41 -15.64 -9.60
CA ASN A 188 5.77 -15.10 -9.75
C ASN A 188 5.76 -13.59 -10.04
N GLY A 189 5.20 -12.80 -9.12
CA GLY A 189 5.26 -11.33 -9.13
C GLY A 189 6.13 -10.81 -7.99
N ALA A 190 6.58 -9.56 -8.08
CA ALA A 190 7.35 -8.91 -7.03
C ALA A 190 7.30 -7.37 -7.13
N CYS A 191 7.56 -6.71 -6.01
CA CYS A 191 7.63 -5.26 -5.94
C CYS A 191 9.01 -4.73 -6.38
N MET A 192 9.04 -3.82 -7.36
CA MET A 192 10.27 -3.22 -7.87
C MET A 192 11.04 -2.43 -6.81
N VAL A 193 10.37 -1.93 -5.77
CA VAL A 193 10.99 -1.15 -4.69
C VAL A 193 11.72 -2.06 -3.70
N HIS A 194 11.19 -3.26 -3.46
CA HIS A 194 11.72 -4.17 -2.45
C HIS A 194 12.68 -5.22 -3.01
N GLU A 195 12.74 -5.41 -4.33
CA GLU A 195 13.75 -6.27 -4.99
C GLU A 195 15.09 -5.55 -5.27
N ILE A 196 15.16 -4.23 -5.11
CA ILE A 196 16.38 -3.47 -5.44
C ILE A 196 17.36 -3.33 -4.27
N PHE A 197 17.03 -3.78 -3.05
CA PHE A 197 17.91 -3.59 -1.89
C PHE A 197 19.25 -4.33 -2.02
N SER A 198 20.35 -3.62 -1.75
CA SER A 198 21.70 -4.15 -1.95
C SER A 198 22.23 -4.80 -0.69
N ARG A 199 22.30 -6.14 -0.68
CA ARG A 199 22.88 -6.90 0.45
C ARG A 199 24.29 -6.41 0.80
N GLU A 200 25.16 -6.20 -0.18
CA GLU A 200 26.54 -5.76 0.04
C GLU A 200 26.60 -4.38 0.72
N LYS A 201 25.82 -3.41 0.21
CA LYS A 201 25.80 -2.05 0.77
C LYS A 201 25.16 -2.05 2.17
N ILE A 202 24.13 -2.87 2.41
CA ILE A 202 23.53 -3.04 3.75
C ILE A 202 24.55 -3.62 4.73
N THR A 203 25.34 -4.63 4.35
CA THR A 203 26.41 -5.17 5.22
C THR A 203 27.41 -4.08 5.60
N LYS A 204 27.90 -3.30 4.63
CA LYS A 204 28.81 -2.17 4.90
C LYS A 204 28.17 -1.10 5.77
N LEU A 205 26.86 -0.90 5.65
CA LEU A 205 26.12 0.04 6.48
C LEU A 205 26.00 -0.47 7.93
N LYS A 206 25.71 -1.77 8.13
CA LYS A 206 25.74 -2.40 9.46
C LYS A 206 27.12 -2.35 10.10
N GLU A 207 28.20 -2.44 9.33
CA GLU A 207 29.58 -2.27 9.85
C GLU A 207 29.85 -0.83 10.34
N ARG A 208 29.28 0.18 9.67
CA ARG A 208 29.40 1.59 10.08
C ARG A 208 28.48 1.94 11.24
N HIS A 209 27.33 1.26 11.34
CA HIS A 209 26.32 1.44 12.37
C HIS A 209 26.09 0.13 13.13
N PRO A 210 27.08 -0.35 13.91
CA PRO A 210 27.05 -1.69 14.53
C PRO A 210 25.95 -1.86 15.59
N LYS A 211 25.36 -0.76 16.07
CA LYS A 211 24.23 -0.75 17.01
C LYS A 211 22.88 -0.61 16.33
N ALA A 212 22.84 -0.32 15.03
CA ALA A 212 21.59 -0.12 14.32
C ALA A 212 20.85 -1.44 14.11
N GLN A 213 19.56 -1.46 14.44
CA GLN A 213 18.69 -2.58 14.12
C GLN A 213 18.27 -2.51 12.65
N PHE A 214 18.43 -3.61 11.93
CA PHE A 214 17.98 -3.72 10.54
C PHE A 214 16.55 -4.24 10.48
N ILE A 215 15.62 -3.43 10.00
CA ILE A 215 14.20 -3.79 9.91
C ILE A 215 13.77 -3.81 8.45
N ALA A 216 12.99 -4.81 8.03
CA ALA A 216 12.69 -5.03 6.61
C ALA A 216 11.22 -5.40 6.36
N HIS A 217 10.68 -4.96 5.23
CA HIS A 217 9.35 -5.38 4.78
C HIS A 217 9.40 -6.79 4.17
N PRO A 218 8.39 -7.67 4.39
CA PRO A 218 8.38 -9.04 3.87
C PRO A 218 8.30 -9.16 2.33
N GLU A 219 8.14 -8.05 1.60
CA GLU A 219 8.27 -8.01 0.13
C GLU A 219 9.74 -8.04 -0.34
N CYS A 220 10.71 -7.84 0.56
CA CYS A 220 12.13 -7.94 0.25
C CYS A 220 12.55 -9.39 -0.07
N GLU A 221 13.61 -9.55 -0.85
CA GLU A 221 14.18 -10.86 -1.14
C GLU A 221 14.71 -11.56 0.13
N GLU A 222 14.65 -12.90 0.16
CA GLU A 222 15.11 -13.70 1.31
C GLU A 222 16.55 -13.40 1.74
N ALA A 223 17.43 -13.08 0.78
CA ALA A 223 18.81 -12.71 1.08
C ALA A 223 18.94 -11.42 1.91
N VAL A 224 17.95 -10.51 1.80
CA VAL A 224 17.83 -9.30 2.61
C VAL A 224 17.13 -9.63 3.92
N LEU A 225 15.99 -10.33 3.87
CA LEU A 225 15.22 -10.72 5.05
C LEU A 225 16.04 -11.52 6.07
N ALA A 226 16.93 -12.40 5.62
CA ALA A 226 17.80 -13.19 6.50
C ALA A 226 18.77 -12.36 7.36
N MET A 227 19.00 -11.08 7.02
CA MET A 227 19.84 -10.18 7.80
C MET A 227 19.06 -9.33 8.80
N ALA A 228 17.72 -9.32 8.69
CA ALA A 228 16.84 -8.41 9.41
C ALA A 228 16.61 -8.87 10.86
N ASP A 229 16.71 -7.92 11.77
CA ASP A 229 16.41 -8.06 13.19
C ASP A 229 14.88 -8.06 13.43
N TYR A 230 14.11 -7.43 12.54
CA TYR A 230 12.65 -7.49 12.52
C TYR A 230 12.10 -7.45 11.09
N ILE A 231 11.06 -8.26 10.84
CA ILE A 231 10.37 -8.32 9.55
C ILE A 231 8.88 -8.09 9.80
N GLY A 232 8.27 -7.14 9.11
CA GLY A 232 6.84 -6.83 9.26
C GLY A 232 6.32 -5.83 8.23
N SER A 233 5.00 -5.62 8.24
CA SER A 233 4.36 -4.57 7.45
C SER A 233 4.87 -3.18 7.84
N THR A 234 4.56 -2.16 7.05
CA THR A 234 4.95 -0.77 7.36
C THR A 234 4.50 -0.32 8.75
N THR A 235 3.26 -0.62 9.15
CA THR A 235 2.78 -0.39 10.52
C THR A 235 3.57 -1.20 11.55
N GLY A 236 3.89 -2.46 11.24
CA GLY A 236 4.72 -3.31 12.10
C GLY A 236 6.12 -2.73 12.32
N LEU A 237 6.77 -2.23 11.26
CA LEU A 237 8.08 -1.59 11.31
C LEU A 237 8.05 -0.34 12.21
N LEU A 238 7.05 0.52 12.03
CA LEU A 238 6.86 1.71 12.87
C LEU A 238 6.63 1.35 14.34
N LYS A 239 5.72 0.40 14.62
CA LYS A 239 5.46 -0.08 15.99
C LYS A 239 6.71 -0.70 16.63
N TYR A 240 7.50 -1.45 15.85
CA TYR A 240 8.76 -2.02 16.34
C TYR A 240 9.77 -0.92 16.68
N ALA A 241 9.93 0.08 15.81
CA ALA A 241 10.80 1.22 16.06
C ALA A 241 10.39 2.01 17.31
N ILE A 242 9.10 2.21 17.55
CA ILE A 242 8.59 2.90 18.76
C ILE A 242 8.94 2.12 20.03
N ASN A 243 8.69 0.81 20.03
CA ASN A 243 8.80 -0.03 21.23
C ASN A 243 10.21 -0.57 21.50
N SER A 244 11.13 -0.47 20.54
CA SER A 244 12.53 -0.90 20.70
C SER A 244 13.37 0.15 21.42
N ASP A 245 14.30 -0.29 22.28
CA ASP A 245 15.27 0.60 22.95
C ASP A 245 16.43 1.02 22.04
N ALA A 246 16.50 0.53 20.79
CA ALA A 246 17.55 0.90 19.86
C ALA A 246 17.46 2.40 19.47
N GLU A 247 18.62 3.03 19.32
CA GLU A 247 18.75 4.44 18.93
C GLU A 247 18.85 4.64 17.42
N GLU A 248 19.23 3.59 16.67
CA GLU A 248 19.47 3.65 15.23
C GLU A 248 18.77 2.48 14.53
N PHE A 249 18.17 2.74 13.37
CA PHE A 249 17.50 1.74 12.54
C PHE A 249 17.94 1.88 11.09
N ILE A 250 18.25 0.75 10.46
CA ILE A 250 18.38 0.66 9.00
C ILE A 250 17.04 0.12 8.48
N VAL A 251 16.37 0.87 7.60
CA VAL A 251 14.99 0.63 7.21
C VAL A 251 14.92 0.15 5.76
N ALA A 252 14.66 -1.14 5.55
CA ALA A 252 14.44 -1.75 4.24
C ALA A 252 12.94 -1.83 3.90
N THR A 253 12.38 -0.66 3.62
CA THR A 253 11.10 -0.45 2.92
C THR A 253 11.11 0.94 2.28
N GLU A 254 10.10 1.29 1.50
CA GLU A 254 9.97 2.62 0.87
C GLU A 254 10.17 3.77 1.88
N SER A 255 10.92 4.81 1.47
CA SER A 255 11.49 5.83 2.35
C SER A 255 10.46 6.71 3.06
N GLY A 256 9.24 6.86 2.53
CA GLY A 256 8.20 7.73 3.08
C GLY A 256 7.79 7.39 4.51
N ILE A 257 7.96 6.13 4.95
CA ILE A 257 7.68 5.76 6.35
C ILE A 257 8.62 6.45 7.35
N ILE A 258 9.81 6.85 6.90
CA ILE A 258 10.82 7.47 7.76
C ILE A 258 10.27 8.77 8.36
N HIS A 259 9.46 9.54 7.63
CA HIS A 259 8.79 10.73 8.16
C HIS A 259 7.97 10.43 9.42
N GLN A 260 7.12 9.39 9.40
CA GLN A 260 6.36 9.02 10.60
C GLN A 260 7.23 8.42 11.70
N MET A 261 8.28 7.69 11.33
CA MET A 261 9.24 7.15 12.31
C MET A 261 9.95 8.28 13.06
N GLU A 262 10.42 9.31 12.36
CA GLU A 262 11.06 10.49 12.95
C GLU A 262 10.08 11.30 13.81
N LYS A 263 8.83 11.49 13.35
CA LYS A 263 7.78 12.15 14.16
C LYS A 263 7.46 11.37 15.43
N ALA A 264 7.37 10.05 15.36
CA ALA A 264 7.06 9.20 16.50
C ALA A 264 8.26 9.00 17.45
N CYS A 265 9.48 9.12 16.94
CA CYS A 265 10.73 8.84 17.65
C CYS A 265 11.80 9.89 17.32
N PRO A 266 11.64 11.16 17.74
CA PRO A 266 12.48 12.28 17.30
C PRO A 266 13.94 12.19 17.78
N THR A 267 14.23 11.33 18.75
CA THR A 267 15.59 11.09 19.26
C THR A 267 16.30 9.93 18.58
N LYS A 268 15.59 9.15 17.75
CA LYS A 268 16.14 7.96 17.07
C LYS A 268 16.56 8.33 15.66
N THR A 269 17.58 7.64 15.14
CA THR A 269 18.08 7.84 13.78
C THR A 269 17.54 6.76 12.85
N PHE A 270 16.97 7.17 11.72
CA PHE A 270 16.45 6.26 10.70
C PHE A 270 17.26 6.40 9.41
N ILE A 271 17.83 5.28 8.96
CA ILE A 271 18.72 5.24 7.81
C ILE A 271 18.05 4.40 6.72
N PRO A 272 17.72 4.97 5.54
CA PRO A 272 17.14 4.19 4.45
C PRO A 272 18.13 3.13 3.97
N ALA A 273 17.65 1.90 3.78
CA ALA A 273 18.49 0.82 3.28
C ALA A 273 18.88 1.08 1.81
N PRO A 274 20.16 0.97 1.45
CA PRO A 274 20.63 1.36 0.13
C PRO A 274 20.17 0.38 -0.98
N PRO A 275 19.62 0.89 -2.10
CA PRO A 275 19.31 0.07 -3.26
C PRO A 275 20.58 -0.23 -4.12
N ASN A 276 20.42 -1.08 -5.13
CA ASN A 276 21.42 -1.44 -6.12
C ASN A 276 21.63 -0.35 -7.19
N ASN A 277 20.71 0.63 -7.27
CA ASN A 277 20.83 1.74 -8.22
C ASN A 277 21.85 2.81 -7.73
N SER A 278 22.04 3.86 -8.54
CA SER A 278 22.98 4.96 -8.26
C SER A 278 22.44 5.98 -7.25
N CYS A 279 21.16 5.93 -6.89
CA CYS A 279 20.55 6.77 -5.86
C CYS A 279 20.61 6.04 -4.52
N ALA A 280 20.63 6.78 -3.41
CA ALA A 280 20.37 6.20 -2.09
C ALA A 280 18.85 6.02 -1.82
N CYS A 281 18.00 6.48 -2.73
CA CYS A 281 16.55 6.51 -2.61
C CYS A 281 15.90 5.25 -3.18
N ASN A 282 14.97 4.69 -2.42
CA ASN A 282 14.16 3.54 -2.77
C ASN A 282 12.67 3.94 -2.81
N ASP A 283 12.43 5.12 -3.36
CA ASP A 283 11.11 5.74 -3.42
C ASP A 283 10.24 5.01 -4.45
N CYS A 284 8.97 4.82 -4.12
CA CYS A 284 8.03 4.24 -5.07
C CYS A 284 7.60 5.31 -6.08
N PRO A 285 7.99 5.22 -7.37
CA PRO A 285 7.69 6.26 -8.36
C PRO A 285 6.18 6.42 -8.59
N TYR A 286 5.37 5.42 -8.24
CA TYR A 286 3.91 5.50 -8.31
C TYR A 286 3.30 6.24 -7.12
N MET A 287 3.81 6.01 -5.89
CA MET A 287 3.34 6.72 -4.70
C MET A 287 3.66 8.21 -4.81
N LYS A 288 4.85 8.55 -5.33
CA LYS A 288 5.34 9.93 -5.50
C LYS A 288 4.67 10.68 -6.66
N ARG A 289 3.70 10.07 -7.35
CA ARG A 289 2.90 10.77 -8.36
C ARG A 289 1.90 11.74 -7.73
N ASN A 290 1.45 11.45 -6.52
CA ASN A 290 0.62 12.37 -5.77
C ASN A 290 1.51 13.49 -5.21
N THR A 291 1.06 14.73 -5.37
CA THR A 291 1.70 15.92 -4.80
C THR A 291 0.64 16.74 -4.08
N LEU A 292 1.05 17.68 -3.22
CA LEU A 292 0.12 18.53 -2.49
C LEU A 292 -0.75 19.37 -3.45
N GLU A 293 -0.17 19.83 -4.56
CA GLU A 293 -0.87 20.55 -5.63
C GLU A 293 -1.97 19.70 -6.27
N LYS A 294 -1.63 18.45 -6.62
CA LYS A 294 -2.61 17.52 -7.20
C LYS A 294 -3.70 17.17 -6.20
N LEU A 295 -3.35 16.99 -4.93
CA LEU A 295 -4.31 16.74 -3.85
C LEU A 295 -5.31 17.91 -3.71
N TYR A 296 -4.80 19.14 -3.69
CA TYR A 296 -5.62 20.36 -3.67
C TYR A 296 -6.54 20.45 -4.89
N LEU A 297 -6.00 20.36 -6.11
CA LEU A 297 -6.80 20.43 -7.34
C LEU A 297 -7.82 19.29 -7.42
N CYS A 298 -7.47 18.13 -6.89
CA CYS A 298 -8.34 16.97 -6.84
C CYS A 298 -9.55 17.21 -5.95
N LEU A 299 -9.32 17.71 -4.72
CA LEU A 299 -10.38 18.13 -3.81
C LEU A 299 -11.23 19.25 -4.41
N LYS A 300 -10.60 20.32 -4.89
CA LYS A 300 -11.24 21.50 -5.48
C LYS A 300 -12.24 21.09 -6.57
N ASN A 301 -11.79 20.26 -7.52
CA ASN A 301 -12.58 19.86 -8.67
C ASN A 301 -13.46 18.63 -8.46
N GLY A 302 -13.20 17.81 -7.43
CA GLY A 302 -13.89 16.54 -7.24
C GLY A 302 -13.50 15.48 -8.28
N LEU A 303 -12.29 15.56 -8.85
CA LEU A 303 -11.78 14.70 -9.92
C LEU A 303 -10.26 14.51 -9.76
N PRO A 304 -9.66 13.43 -10.26
CA PRO A 304 -10.31 12.27 -10.88
C PRO A 304 -11.08 11.40 -9.88
N GLU A 305 -12.24 10.90 -10.30
CA GLU A 305 -13.00 9.89 -9.55
C GLU A 305 -12.59 8.47 -9.97
N VAL A 306 -12.45 7.57 -8.99
CA VAL A 306 -12.22 6.15 -9.20
C VAL A 306 -13.57 5.43 -9.28
N THR A 307 -13.81 4.77 -10.41
CA THR A 307 -15.00 3.97 -10.66
C THR A 307 -14.65 2.51 -10.84
N VAL A 308 -15.45 1.62 -10.25
CA VAL A 308 -15.32 0.16 -10.41
C VAL A 308 -16.67 -0.38 -10.91
N PRO A 309 -16.71 -1.27 -11.93
CA PRO A 309 -17.96 -1.85 -12.40
C PRO A 309 -18.71 -2.60 -11.30
N GLU A 310 -20.03 -2.48 -11.24
CA GLU A 310 -20.86 -3.04 -10.16
C GLU A 310 -20.67 -4.55 -9.98
N ASN A 311 -20.57 -5.30 -11.07
CA ASN A 311 -20.31 -6.74 -11.02
C ASN A 311 -18.95 -7.07 -10.38
N ILE A 312 -17.94 -6.22 -10.57
CA ILE A 312 -16.63 -6.35 -9.93
C ILE A 312 -16.70 -5.93 -8.48
N ILE A 313 -17.42 -4.87 -8.12
CA ILE A 313 -17.65 -4.47 -6.72
C ILE A 313 -18.24 -5.64 -5.93
N VAL A 314 -19.33 -6.24 -6.42
CA VAL A 314 -20.01 -7.35 -5.74
C VAL A 314 -19.09 -8.57 -5.57
N ALA A 315 -18.29 -8.89 -6.58
CA ALA A 315 -17.39 -10.04 -6.55
C ALA A 315 -16.15 -9.80 -5.67
N ALA A 316 -15.51 -8.64 -5.80
CA ALA A 316 -14.30 -8.28 -5.07
C ALA A 316 -14.55 -7.91 -3.60
N ARG A 317 -15.77 -7.49 -3.24
CA ARG A 317 -16.12 -7.17 -1.86
C ARG A 317 -15.99 -8.38 -0.94
N LYS A 318 -16.49 -9.54 -1.36
CA LYS A 318 -16.51 -10.77 -0.54
C LYS A 318 -15.14 -11.14 0.05
N PRO A 319 -14.05 -11.27 -0.73
CA PRO A 319 -12.75 -11.62 -0.18
C PRO A 319 -12.12 -10.49 0.65
N ILE A 320 -12.48 -9.22 0.42
CA ILE A 320 -12.03 -8.09 1.24
C ILE A 320 -12.76 -8.08 2.59
N GLU A 321 -14.08 -8.25 2.61
CA GLU A 321 -14.84 -8.37 3.86
C GLU A 321 -14.33 -9.56 4.67
N ARG A 322 -14.04 -10.69 4.01
CA ARG A 322 -13.46 -11.85 4.68
C ARG A 322 -12.11 -11.55 5.34
N MET A 323 -11.26 -10.77 4.67
CA MET A 323 -10.01 -10.27 5.25
C MET A 323 -10.27 -9.46 6.52
N LEU A 324 -11.22 -8.51 6.46
CA LEU A 324 -11.54 -7.60 7.55
C LEU A 324 -12.16 -8.34 8.74
N GLU A 325 -13.07 -9.29 8.49
CA GLU A 325 -13.67 -10.15 9.52
C GLU A 325 -12.61 -10.95 10.28
N ILE A 326 -11.71 -11.63 9.55
CA ILE A 326 -10.63 -12.42 10.17
C ILE A 326 -9.73 -11.50 10.98
N SER A 327 -9.34 -10.36 10.42
CA SER A 327 -8.48 -9.37 11.11
C SER A 327 -9.12 -8.85 12.39
N ALA A 328 -10.40 -8.48 12.34
CA ALA A 328 -11.15 -7.99 13.50
C ALA A 328 -11.25 -9.05 14.61
N SER A 329 -11.50 -10.31 14.26
CA SER A 329 -11.55 -11.42 15.24
C SER A 329 -10.21 -11.70 15.92
N LEU A 330 -9.11 -11.24 15.33
CA LEU A 330 -7.75 -11.36 15.86
C LEU A 330 -7.24 -10.07 16.52
N GLY A 331 -8.05 -9.01 16.54
CA GLY A 331 -7.68 -7.70 17.10
C GLY A 331 -6.61 -6.95 16.30
N LEU A 332 -6.57 -7.16 14.97
CA LEU A 332 -5.60 -6.56 14.04
C LEU A 332 -6.08 -5.27 13.38
#